data_AF-A0A8T4P6I5-F1
#
_entry.id   AF-A0A8T4P6I5-F1
#
_cell.length_a   1.000
_cell.length_b   1.000
_cell.length_c   1.000
_cell.angle_alpha   90.00
_cell.angle_beta   90.00
_cell.angle_gamma   90.00
#
_symmetry.space_group_name_H-M   'P 1'
#
loop_
_entity.id
_entity.type
_entity.pdbx_description
1 polymer ?
#
loop_
_entity_poly.entity_id
_entity_poly.type
_entity_poly.pdbx_seq_one_letter_code
_entity_poly.pdbx_strand_id
1 'polypeptide(L)'
;MKIIFLLKIRTKAQMVGQVFIYILAIILVAFILIYGYKAIEGFKKTGEDVMYIGFRNKFNADVKTASQYDTIKRYDYELPTKFKEVCFIDIGGPASYCPSDSYPLMCDSWESEVKKNVFLMPNSPETPPEQFFSGDANEDESYFKLNSPFYLCLPTDGGKIKIQLEGKGKYVLLSKWI
;
A
#
# COMPACT_ATOMS: atom_id res chain seq x y z
N MET A 1 40.74 66.06 40.76
CA MET A 1 39.97 65.51 39.62
C MET A 1 40.57 64.14 39.28
N LYS A 2 39.99 63.05 39.78
CA LYS A 2 40.48 61.68 39.57
C LYS A 2 39.73 61.06 38.39
N ILE A 3 40.43 60.87 37.27
CA ILE A 3 39.91 60.13 36.11
C ILE A 3 40.22 58.65 36.37
N ILE A 4 39.17 57.89 36.69
CA ILE A 4 39.22 56.44 36.84
C ILE A 4 39.19 55.83 35.43
N PHE A 5 40.32 55.29 35.01
CA PHE A 5 40.47 54.58 33.75
C PHE A 5 39.95 53.14 33.94
N LEU A 6 38.70 52.88 33.54
CA LEU A 6 38.14 51.52 33.49
C LEU A 6 38.77 50.74 32.33
N LEU A 7 39.79 49.96 32.65
CA LEU A 7 40.37 48.93 31.78
C LEU A 7 39.31 47.86 31.49
N LYS A 8 38.72 47.93 30.29
CA LYS A 8 37.87 46.89 29.71
C LYS A 8 38.72 45.68 29.35
N ILE A 9 38.86 44.73 30.29
CA ILE A 9 39.52 43.44 30.04
C ILE A 9 38.65 42.65 29.06
N ARG A 10 39.07 42.58 27.79
CA ARG A 10 38.42 41.80 26.73
C ARG A 10 38.87 40.34 26.89
N THR A 11 38.08 39.55 27.59
CA THR A 11 38.45 38.19 28.01
C THR A 11 38.41 37.21 26.84
N LYS A 12 39.56 36.63 26.48
CA LYS A 12 39.64 35.50 25.52
C LYS A 12 38.85 34.27 25.98
N ALA A 13 38.51 34.18 27.27
CA ALA A 13 37.62 33.17 27.84
C ALA A 13 36.19 33.19 27.24
N GLN A 14 35.71 34.35 26.77
CA GLN A 14 34.37 34.47 26.17
C GLN A 14 34.29 33.81 24.79
N MET A 15 35.41 33.68 24.05
CA MET A 15 35.43 33.04 22.73
C MET A 15 35.29 31.51 22.81
N VAL A 16 35.78 30.88 23.88
CA VAL A 16 35.69 29.42 24.05
C VAL A 16 34.25 28.97 24.33
N GLY A 17 33.51 29.73 25.14
CA GLY A 17 32.11 29.41 25.45
C GLY A 17 31.19 29.46 24.23
N GLN A 18 31.44 30.40 23.31
CA GLN A 18 30.64 30.55 22.09
C GLN A 18 30.81 29.35 21.14
N VAL A 19 32.05 28.85 20.98
CA VAL A 19 32.31 27.66 20.14
C VAL A 19 31.62 26.43 20.70
N PHE A 20 31.67 26.23 22.03
CA PHE A 20 31.01 25.10 22.68
C PHE A 20 29.49 25.10 22.45
N ILE A 21 28.83 26.26 22.55
CA ILE A 21 27.40 26.39 22.30
C ILE A 21 27.04 26.02 20.86
N TYR A 22 27.85 26.40 19.88
CA TYR A 22 27.61 26.02 18.49
C TYR A 22 27.73 24.51 18.25
N ILE A 23 28.72 23.85 18.88
CA ILE A 23 28.86 22.39 18.79
C ILE A 23 27.62 21.70 19.39
N LEU A 24 27.18 22.13 20.57
CA LEU A 24 25.99 21.58 21.20
C LEU A 24 24.73 21.80 20.35
N ALA A 25 24.57 22.99 19.76
CA ALA A 25 23.46 23.29 18.86
C ALA A 25 23.43 22.38 17.64
N ILE A 26 24.59 22.12 17.01
CA ILE A 26 24.70 21.21 15.86
C ILE A 26 24.30 19.78 16.28
N ILE A 27 24.76 19.31 17.43
CA ILE A 27 24.41 17.98 17.95
C ILE A 27 22.90 17.87 18.19
N LEU A 28 22.29 18.88 18.80
CA LEU A 28 20.84 18.91 19.03
C LEU A 28 20.05 18.90 17.72
N VAL A 29 20.46 19.70 16.74
CA VAL A 29 19.84 19.71 15.40
C VAL A 29 19.97 18.33 14.74
N ALA A 30 21.14 17.69 14.81
CA ALA A 30 21.34 16.36 14.27
C ALA A 30 20.40 15.33 14.90
N PHE A 31 20.22 15.36 16.24
CA PHE A 31 19.26 14.48 16.90
C PHE A 31 17.83 14.76 16.46
N ILE A 32 17.40 16.02 16.41
CA ILE A 32 16.04 16.38 15.97
C ILE A 32 15.79 15.87 14.55
N LEU A 33 16.76 15.99 13.64
CA LEU A 33 16.63 15.50 12.27
C LEU A 33 16.53 13.96 12.22
N ILE A 34 17.35 13.24 12.98
CA ILE A 34 17.30 11.76 13.02
C ILE A 34 15.94 11.28 13.55
N TYR A 35 15.46 11.87 14.65
CA TYR A 35 14.15 11.51 15.21
C TYR A 35 13.00 11.91 14.28
N GLY A 36 13.07 13.10 13.69
CA GLY A 36 12.09 13.57 12.72
C GLY A 36 11.98 12.65 11.51
N TYR A 37 13.10 12.23 10.94
CA TYR A 37 13.13 11.30 9.81
C TYR A 37 12.49 9.94 10.15
N LYS A 38 12.88 9.34 11.28
CA LYS A 38 12.31 8.05 11.72
C LYS A 38 10.81 8.13 11.99
N ALA A 39 10.33 9.23 12.55
CA ALA A 39 8.91 9.43 12.79
C ALA A 39 8.12 9.45 11.46
N ILE A 40 8.62 10.19 10.46
CA ILE A 40 7.99 10.28 9.13
C ILE A 40 7.93 8.90 8.44
N GLU A 41 9.00 8.11 8.50
CA GLU A 41 9.03 6.76 7.94
C GLU A 41 7.98 5.84 8.58
N GLY A 42 7.83 5.90 9.91
CA GLY A 42 6.81 5.16 10.65
C GLY A 42 5.38 5.55 10.26
N PHE A 43 5.12 6.84 10.05
CA PHE A 43 3.83 7.33 9.56
C PHE A 43 3.52 6.85 8.15
N LYS A 44 4.51 6.84 7.25
CA LYS A 44 4.32 6.36 5.88
C LYS A 44 3.90 4.88 5.86
N LYS A 45 4.60 4.03 6.61
CA LYS A 45 4.28 2.58 6.68
C LYS A 45 2.87 2.34 7.22
N THR A 46 2.53 3.00 8.33
CA THR A 46 1.19 2.89 8.93
C THR A 46 0.10 3.38 7.96
N GLY A 47 0.36 4.48 7.25
CA GLY A 47 -0.55 4.99 6.23
C GLY A 47 -0.79 4.00 5.09
N GLU A 48 0.26 3.34 4.60
CA GLU A 48 0.16 2.31 3.57
C GLU A 48 -0.65 1.08 4.04
N ASP A 49 -0.49 0.66 5.29
CA ASP A 49 -1.24 -0.48 5.82
C ASP A 49 -2.72 -0.13 6.03
N VAL A 50 -3.03 1.09 6.46
CA VAL A 50 -4.41 1.59 6.56
C VAL A 50 -5.07 1.67 5.19
N MET A 51 -4.36 2.17 4.17
CA MET A 51 -4.87 2.20 2.79
C MET A 51 -5.12 0.79 2.25
N TYR A 52 -4.25 -0.19 2.54
CA TYR A 52 -4.48 -1.59 2.17
C TYR A 52 -5.75 -2.16 2.82
N ILE A 53 -5.92 -1.97 4.13
CA ILE A 53 -7.12 -2.41 4.85
C ILE A 53 -8.37 -1.71 4.29
N GLY A 54 -8.27 -0.42 4.00
CA GLY A 54 -9.33 0.36 3.36
C GLY A 54 -9.73 -0.20 2.00
N PHE A 55 -8.75 -0.48 1.13
CA PHE A 55 -8.97 -1.13 -0.16
C PHE A 55 -9.66 -2.48 0.01
N ARG A 56 -9.12 -3.37 0.83
CA ARG A 56 -9.68 -4.72 1.07
C ARG A 56 -11.14 -4.66 1.51
N ASN A 57 -11.44 -3.83 2.50
CA ASN A 57 -12.80 -3.71 3.04
C ASN A 57 -13.75 -3.09 2.02
N LYS A 58 -13.33 -2.03 1.34
CA LYS A 58 -14.14 -1.33 0.33
C LYS A 58 -14.42 -2.23 -0.87
N PHE A 59 -13.39 -2.91 -1.41
CA PHE A 59 -13.54 -3.85 -2.50
C PHE A 59 -14.52 -4.98 -2.15
N ASN A 60 -14.38 -5.61 -0.98
CA ASN A 60 -15.29 -6.67 -0.56
C ASN A 60 -16.74 -6.17 -0.41
N ALA A 61 -16.95 -4.96 0.10
CA ALA A 61 -18.27 -4.35 0.20
C ALA A 61 -18.86 -4.02 -1.18
N ASP A 62 -18.07 -3.44 -2.07
CA ASP A 62 -18.49 -3.04 -3.41
C ASP A 62 -18.85 -4.26 -4.26
N VAL A 63 -18.02 -5.31 -4.25
CA VAL A 63 -18.30 -6.57 -4.95
C VAL A 63 -19.59 -7.21 -4.45
N LYS A 64 -19.80 -7.26 -3.12
CA LYS A 64 -21.04 -7.79 -2.53
C LYS A 64 -22.26 -6.97 -2.94
N THR A 65 -22.17 -5.65 -2.98
CA THR A 65 -23.29 -4.77 -3.35
C THR A 65 -23.51 -4.64 -4.86
N ALA A 66 -22.50 -4.94 -5.67
CA ALA A 66 -22.59 -4.95 -7.13
C ALA A 66 -23.16 -6.26 -7.70
N SER A 67 -23.38 -7.28 -6.86
CA SER A 67 -23.99 -8.57 -7.25
C SER A 67 -25.43 -8.44 -7.80
N GLN A 68 -26.10 -7.31 -7.56
CA GLN A 68 -27.45 -7.04 -8.08
C GLN A 68 -27.51 -7.22 -9.60
N TYR A 69 -28.45 -8.04 -10.06
CA TYR A 69 -28.57 -8.44 -11.46
C TYR A 69 -28.63 -7.23 -12.41
N ASP A 70 -27.91 -7.32 -13.52
CA ASP A 70 -27.85 -6.35 -14.63
C ASP A 70 -27.39 -4.93 -14.21
N THR A 71 -26.64 -4.85 -13.10
CA THR A 71 -26.06 -3.59 -12.65
C THR A 71 -24.59 -3.53 -13.04
N ILE A 72 -24.21 -2.52 -13.83
CA ILE A 72 -22.82 -2.21 -14.13
C ILE A 72 -22.37 -1.06 -13.25
N LYS A 73 -21.37 -1.30 -12.40
CA LYS A 73 -20.73 -0.27 -11.57
C LYS A 73 -19.26 -0.15 -11.93
N ARG A 74 -18.77 1.09 -11.96
CA ARG A 74 -17.37 1.43 -12.23
C ARG A 74 -16.78 2.04 -10.98
N TYR A 75 -15.62 1.52 -10.58
CA TYR A 75 -14.95 1.92 -9.37
C TYR A 75 -13.51 2.32 -9.67
N ASP A 76 -13.07 3.33 -8.94
CA ASP A 76 -11.69 3.78 -8.87
C ASP A 76 -11.21 3.56 -7.43
N TYR A 77 -10.25 2.65 -7.26
CA TYR A 77 -9.73 2.29 -5.95
C TYR A 77 -8.35 2.89 -5.74
N GLU A 78 -8.19 3.58 -4.62
CA GLU A 78 -6.90 4.01 -4.12
C GLU A 78 -6.16 2.83 -3.49
N LEU A 79 -4.88 2.71 -3.84
CA LEU A 79 -3.98 1.67 -3.40
C LEU A 79 -2.73 2.29 -2.79
N PRO A 80 -2.10 1.60 -1.83
CA PRO A 80 -0.79 1.98 -1.34
C PRO A 80 0.25 2.08 -2.46
N THR A 81 1.08 3.11 -2.41
CA THR A 81 2.13 3.36 -3.42
C THR A 81 3.18 2.26 -3.51
N LYS A 82 3.25 1.35 -2.52
CA LYS A 82 4.15 0.19 -2.53
C LYS A 82 3.76 -0.90 -3.54
N PHE A 83 2.54 -0.85 -4.11
CA PHE A 83 2.05 -1.86 -5.04
C PHE A 83 2.07 -1.38 -6.50
N LYS A 84 2.57 -2.25 -7.38
CA LYS A 84 2.69 -2.04 -8.83
C LYS A 84 1.42 -2.40 -9.58
N GLU A 85 0.74 -3.46 -9.13
CA GLU A 85 -0.46 -3.98 -9.78
C GLU A 85 -1.30 -4.80 -8.80
N VAL A 86 -2.56 -5.01 -9.17
CA VAL A 86 -3.48 -5.90 -8.46
C VAL A 86 -3.94 -7.00 -9.41
N CYS A 87 -3.71 -8.24 -9.03
CA CYS A 87 -4.14 -9.41 -9.75
C CYS A 87 -5.35 -10.05 -9.07
N PHE A 88 -6.34 -10.39 -9.89
CA PHE A 88 -7.55 -11.11 -9.52
C PHE A 88 -7.52 -12.47 -10.20
N ILE A 89 -7.93 -13.53 -9.49
CA ILE A 89 -8.11 -14.86 -10.07
C ILE A 89 -9.50 -15.39 -9.79
N ASP A 90 -10.05 -16.15 -10.73
CA ASP A 90 -11.29 -16.89 -10.55
C ASP A 90 -10.96 -18.30 -10.09
N ILE A 91 -11.10 -18.56 -8.79
CA ILE A 91 -10.80 -19.85 -8.17
C ILE A 91 -11.64 -20.98 -8.77
N GLY A 92 -12.84 -20.68 -9.31
CA GLY A 92 -13.67 -21.67 -10.00
C GLY A 92 -13.20 -21.98 -11.43
N GLY A 93 -12.25 -21.21 -11.97
CA GLY A 93 -11.66 -21.40 -13.27
C GLY A 93 -10.53 -22.45 -13.28
N PRO A 94 -10.22 -23.03 -14.44
CA PRO A 94 -9.12 -23.98 -14.60
C PRO A 94 -7.75 -23.32 -14.33
N ALA A 95 -7.00 -23.85 -13.35
CA ALA A 95 -5.68 -23.36 -12.98
C ALA A 95 -4.62 -23.47 -14.10
N SER A 96 -4.89 -24.24 -15.17
CA SER A 96 -4.01 -24.38 -16.33
C SER A 96 -3.77 -23.07 -17.11
N TYR A 97 -4.56 -22.03 -16.85
CA TYR A 97 -4.36 -20.69 -17.42
C TYR A 97 -3.44 -19.81 -16.58
N CYS A 98 -2.95 -20.31 -15.44
CA CYS A 98 -2.16 -19.49 -14.54
C CYS A 98 -0.75 -19.19 -15.11
N PRO A 99 -0.35 -17.91 -15.19
CA PRO A 99 0.98 -17.51 -15.64
C PRO A 99 2.06 -17.74 -14.57
N SER A 100 2.43 -19.00 -14.32
CA SER A 100 3.38 -19.42 -13.27
C SER A 100 4.74 -18.73 -13.35
N ASP A 101 5.21 -18.43 -14.56
CA ASP A 101 6.50 -17.77 -14.79
C ASP A 101 6.53 -16.33 -14.24
N SER A 102 5.38 -15.66 -14.21
CA SER A 102 5.26 -14.28 -13.77
C SER A 102 4.69 -14.17 -12.35
N TYR A 103 3.81 -15.10 -11.95
CA TYR A 103 3.04 -15.01 -10.70
C TYR A 103 2.96 -16.36 -9.97
N PRO A 104 4.09 -16.93 -9.51
CA PRO A 104 4.13 -18.27 -8.93
C PRO A 104 3.25 -18.40 -7.68
N LEU A 105 3.23 -17.39 -6.80
CA LEU A 105 2.42 -17.43 -5.57
C LEU A 105 0.91 -17.33 -5.84
N MET A 106 0.52 -16.62 -6.90
CA MET A 106 -0.86 -16.58 -7.35
C MET A 106 -1.31 -17.95 -7.87
N CYS A 107 -0.46 -18.63 -8.64
CA CYS A 107 -0.73 -19.96 -9.15
C CYS A 107 -0.77 -21.02 -8.04
N ASP A 108 0.17 -20.96 -7.10
CA ASP A 108 0.16 -21.83 -5.93
C ASP A 108 -1.15 -21.68 -5.13
N SER A 109 -1.63 -20.46 -4.92
CA SER A 109 -2.92 -20.24 -4.26
C SER A 109 -4.15 -20.67 -5.08
N TRP A 110 -4.03 -20.78 -6.40
CA TRP A 110 -5.11 -21.25 -7.27
C TRP A 110 -5.18 -22.77 -7.28
N GLU A 111 -4.01 -23.43 -7.32
CA GLU A 111 -3.90 -24.89 -7.31
C GLU A 111 -4.12 -25.48 -5.91
N SER A 112 -3.78 -24.72 -4.87
CA SER A 112 -3.96 -25.13 -3.47
C SER A 112 -5.34 -24.78 -2.90
N GLU A 113 -5.66 -25.39 -1.76
CA GLU A 113 -6.88 -25.11 -0.99
C GLU A 113 -6.84 -23.76 -0.23
N VAL A 114 -5.81 -22.91 -0.45
CA VAL A 114 -5.61 -21.64 0.27
C VAL A 114 -6.60 -20.55 -0.19
N LYS A 115 -7.20 -20.73 -1.39
CA LYS A 115 -8.35 -19.98 -1.92
C LYS A 115 -8.23 -18.46 -1.79
N LYS A 116 -7.04 -17.86 -1.94
CA LYS A 116 -6.92 -16.40 -2.10
C LYS A 116 -7.17 -16.05 -3.55
N ASN A 117 -7.91 -14.96 -3.81
CA ASN A 117 -8.28 -14.55 -5.15
C ASN A 117 -7.88 -13.12 -5.51
N VAL A 118 -7.38 -12.34 -4.55
CA VAL A 118 -6.88 -10.99 -4.79
C VAL A 118 -5.45 -10.88 -4.28
N PHE A 119 -4.56 -10.44 -5.16
CA PHE A 119 -3.12 -10.32 -4.92
C PHE A 119 -2.66 -8.91 -5.25
N LEU A 120 -2.02 -8.23 -4.33
CA LEU A 120 -1.39 -6.93 -4.55
C LEU A 120 0.10 -7.14 -4.70
N MET A 121 0.59 -6.93 -5.93
CA MET A 121 1.98 -7.16 -6.28
C MET A 121 2.83 -5.95 -5.92
N PRO A 122 3.90 -6.11 -5.13
CA PRO A 122 4.73 -4.99 -4.71
C PRO A 122 5.63 -4.49 -5.85
N ASN A 123 6.14 -3.27 -5.71
CA ASN A 123 7.12 -2.70 -6.64
C ASN A 123 8.49 -3.40 -6.55
N SER A 124 8.82 -3.97 -5.39
CA SER A 124 10.09 -4.67 -5.15
C SER A 124 9.88 -6.19 -5.21
N PRO A 125 10.69 -6.93 -5.98
CA PRO A 125 10.59 -8.39 -6.06
C PRO A 125 10.96 -9.10 -4.76
N GLU A 126 11.63 -8.42 -3.83
CA GLU A 126 12.01 -8.98 -2.52
C GLU A 126 10.86 -8.97 -1.51
N THR A 127 9.81 -8.19 -1.79
CA THR A 127 8.64 -8.09 -0.91
C THR A 127 7.61 -9.12 -1.35
N PRO A 128 7.04 -9.94 -0.43
CA PRO A 128 5.94 -10.83 -0.78
C PRO A 128 4.68 -10.01 -1.12
N PRO A 129 3.82 -10.50 -2.03
CA PRO A 129 2.55 -9.84 -2.30
C PRO A 129 1.58 -9.98 -1.13
N GLU A 130 0.76 -8.96 -0.94
CA GLU A 130 -0.36 -9.04 -0.01
C GLU A 130 -1.52 -9.76 -0.68
N GLN A 131 -2.18 -10.65 0.05
CA GLN A 131 -3.25 -11.48 -0.51
C GLN A 131 -4.44 -11.59 0.42
N PHE A 132 -5.64 -11.57 -0.16
CA PHE A 132 -6.86 -11.81 0.58
C PHE A 132 -7.90 -12.55 -0.25
N PHE A 133 -8.90 -13.10 0.46
CA PHE A 133 -10.05 -13.74 -0.15
C PHE A 133 -11.23 -12.77 -0.19
N SER A 134 -11.87 -12.68 -1.35
CA SER A 134 -13.12 -11.98 -1.61
C SER A 134 -14.18 -12.98 -2.04
N GLY A 135 -14.95 -13.43 -1.06
CA GLY A 135 -15.95 -14.48 -1.22
C GLY A 135 -16.67 -14.78 0.08
N ASP A 136 -17.59 -15.74 0.04
CA ASP A 136 -18.21 -16.30 1.23
C ASP A 136 -17.32 -17.44 1.75
N ALA A 137 -16.79 -17.27 2.96
CA ALA A 137 -15.90 -18.26 3.56
C ALA A 137 -16.62 -19.57 3.94
N ASN A 138 -17.96 -19.57 4.02
CA ASN A 138 -18.74 -20.77 4.35
C ASN A 138 -19.08 -21.59 3.11
N GLU A 139 -19.27 -20.92 1.97
CA GLU A 139 -19.64 -21.57 0.71
C GLU A 139 -18.42 -21.84 -0.19
N ASP A 140 -17.24 -21.36 0.21
CA ASP A 140 -16.01 -21.44 -0.59
C ASP A 140 -16.15 -20.81 -1.99
N GLU A 141 -17.12 -19.91 -2.16
CA GLU A 141 -17.41 -19.25 -3.43
C GLU A 141 -16.83 -17.83 -3.45
N SER A 142 -16.15 -17.48 -4.54
CA SER A 142 -15.75 -16.10 -4.80
C SER A 142 -16.96 -15.24 -5.15
N TYR A 143 -16.98 -14.00 -4.64
CA TYR A 143 -18.02 -13.04 -5.02
C TYR A 143 -17.88 -12.53 -6.46
N PHE A 144 -16.74 -12.76 -7.11
CA PHE A 144 -16.50 -12.36 -8.49
C PHE A 144 -16.06 -13.53 -9.36
N LYS A 145 -16.30 -13.38 -10.66
CA LYS A 145 -15.82 -14.28 -11.71
C LYS A 145 -15.12 -13.49 -12.81
N LEU A 146 -14.25 -14.17 -13.53
CA LEU A 146 -13.48 -13.59 -14.62
C LEU A 146 -13.74 -14.38 -15.91
N ASN A 147 -13.82 -13.67 -17.02
CA ASN A 147 -13.77 -14.33 -18.33
C ASN A 147 -12.36 -14.87 -18.59
N SER A 148 -12.25 -15.82 -19.52
CA SER A 148 -10.96 -16.35 -19.98
C SER A 148 -9.98 -15.19 -20.25
N PRO A 149 -8.76 -15.22 -19.65
CA PRO A 149 -8.06 -16.38 -19.09
C PRO A 149 -8.30 -16.67 -17.60
N PHE A 150 -9.43 -16.26 -17.00
CA PHE A 150 -9.79 -16.51 -15.59
C PHE A 150 -8.89 -15.80 -14.56
N TYR A 151 -8.02 -14.90 -15.03
CA TYR A 151 -7.28 -13.96 -14.20
C TYR A 151 -7.28 -12.58 -14.85
N LEU A 152 -7.06 -11.54 -14.04
CA LEU A 152 -6.92 -10.16 -14.49
C LEU A 152 -5.91 -9.43 -13.61
N CYS A 153 -4.80 -8.98 -14.18
CA CYS A 153 -3.85 -8.10 -13.50
C CYS A 153 -4.00 -6.67 -14.03
N LEU A 154 -4.15 -5.72 -13.10
CA LEU A 154 -4.33 -4.30 -13.41
C LEU A 154 -3.17 -3.50 -12.81
N PRO A 155 -2.39 -2.79 -13.65
CA PRO A 155 -1.33 -1.92 -13.15
C PRO A 155 -1.93 -0.76 -12.35
N THR A 156 -1.19 -0.30 -11.34
CA THR A 156 -1.52 0.92 -10.62
C THR A 156 -1.08 2.14 -11.44
N ASP A 157 -2.00 3.07 -11.67
CA ASP A 157 -1.71 4.36 -12.32
C ASP A 157 -1.99 5.47 -11.31
N GLY A 158 -0.95 6.18 -10.87
CA GLY A 158 -1.06 7.20 -9.82
C GLY A 158 -1.55 6.63 -8.47
N GLY A 159 -1.24 5.37 -8.17
CA GLY A 159 -1.72 4.70 -6.95
C GLY A 159 -3.21 4.30 -7.02
N LYS A 160 -3.76 4.19 -8.23
CA LYS A 160 -5.17 3.84 -8.45
C LYS A 160 -5.35 2.68 -9.41
N ILE A 161 -6.43 1.92 -9.23
CA ILE A 161 -6.90 0.95 -10.23
C ILE A 161 -8.36 1.22 -10.60
N LYS A 162 -8.67 0.99 -11.89
CA LYS A 162 -10.02 1.18 -12.44
C LYS A 162 -10.62 -0.16 -12.80
N ILE A 163 -11.73 -0.50 -12.16
CA ILE A 163 -12.42 -1.77 -12.40
C ILE A 163 -13.89 -1.54 -12.75
N GLN A 164 -14.45 -2.46 -13.52
CA GLN A 164 -15.86 -2.55 -13.80
C GLN A 164 -16.39 -3.87 -13.21
N LEU A 165 -17.48 -3.76 -12.45
CA LEU A 165 -18.21 -4.88 -11.87
C LEU A 165 -19.59 -4.96 -12.52
N GLU A 166 -19.92 -6.09 -13.11
CA GLU A 166 -21.23 -6.36 -13.71
C GLU A 166 -21.96 -7.44 -12.93
N GLY A 167 -23.09 -7.10 -12.32
CA GLY A 167 -23.85 -8.00 -11.47
C GLY A 167 -24.59 -9.09 -12.24
N LYS A 168 -24.35 -10.35 -11.87
CA LYS A 168 -25.01 -11.54 -12.43
C LYS A 168 -25.96 -12.20 -11.42
N GLY A 169 -26.38 -11.47 -10.39
CA GLY A 169 -27.26 -11.95 -9.32
C GLY A 169 -26.49 -12.61 -8.17
N LYS A 170 -25.77 -13.71 -8.46
CA LYS A 170 -25.00 -14.45 -7.44
C LYS A 170 -23.56 -13.96 -7.27
N TYR A 171 -22.95 -13.54 -8.38
CA TYR A 171 -21.58 -13.07 -8.45
C TYR A 171 -21.52 -11.82 -9.34
N VAL A 172 -20.37 -11.16 -9.35
CA VAL A 172 -20.08 -10.09 -10.31
C VAL A 172 -19.07 -10.57 -11.34
N LEU A 173 -19.27 -10.18 -12.59
CA LEU A 173 -18.22 -10.30 -13.60
C LEU A 173 -17.26 -9.12 -13.41
N LEU A 174 -16.00 -9.42 -13.09
CA LEU A 174 -14.96 -8.40 -12.93
C LEU A 174 -14.26 -8.18 -14.27
N SER A 175 -14.06 -6.91 -14.65
CA SER A 175 -13.36 -6.55 -15.89
C SER A 175 -12.62 -5.22 -15.74
N LYS A 176 -11.68 -4.97 -16.67
CA LYS A 176 -10.97 -3.68 -16.73
C LYS A 176 -11.94 -2.59 -17.18
N TRP A 177 -11.95 -1.46 -16.46
CA TRP A 177 -12.61 -0.25 -16.93
C TRP A 177 -11.66 0.50 -17.88
N ILE A 178 -11.99 0.51 -19.17
CA ILE A 178 -11.31 1.27 -20.23
C ILE A 178 -11.98 2.63 -20.37
#